data_AF-A0A4Y2MBF2-F1
#
_entry.id   AF-A0A4Y2MBF2-F1
#
_cell.length_a   1.000
_cell.length_b   1.000
_cell.length_c   1.000
_cell.angle_alpha   90.00
_cell.angle_beta   90.00
_cell.angle_gamma   90.00
#
_symmetry.space_group_name_H-M   'P 1'
#
loop_
_entity.id
_entity.type
_entity.pdbx_description
1 polymer ?
#
loop_
_entity_poly.entity_id
_entity_poly.type
_entity_poly.pdbx_seq_one_letter_code
_entity_poly.pdbx_strand_id
1 'polypeptide(L)'
;MYGSARPTVLTRLGTIHHSALRICCGAFRTSPVESLYVICNQLPLHFRRQKISALYFFRSQSLPKDPISQLTLPVSLRRLYAARPSHILPFCERDKMLLYDSDFSNISIQYSDSFCFPPWDIPQFSFCITFRDLTNPQLLRSLSNSFFTTITISILPSYQFLQTARNQMGMLAVVLAFHLIL
;
A
#
# COMPACT_ATOMS: atom_id res chain seq x y z
N MET A 1 11.03 6.68 3.16
CA MET A 1 9.90 7.35 2.48
C MET A 1 10.41 8.47 1.58
N TYR A 2 10.00 8.51 0.31
CA TYR A 2 10.52 9.45 -0.70
C TYR A 2 10.37 10.95 -0.36
N GLY A 3 9.51 11.29 0.59
CA GLY A 3 9.35 12.67 1.08
C GLY A 3 10.56 13.23 1.85
N SER A 4 11.56 12.41 2.20
CA SER A 4 12.82 12.89 2.81
C SER A 4 13.84 13.39 1.78
N ALA A 5 13.55 13.29 0.48
CA ALA A 5 14.48 13.74 -0.56
C ALA A 5 14.60 15.28 -0.56
N ARG A 6 15.78 15.78 -0.96
CA ARG A 6 16.04 17.21 -1.06
C ARG A 6 15.10 17.87 -2.09
N PRO A 7 14.63 19.11 -1.88
CA PRO A 7 13.70 19.77 -2.80
C PRO A 7 14.17 19.80 -4.25
N THR A 8 15.48 19.97 -4.48
CA THR A 8 16.09 19.95 -5.82
C THR A 8 15.83 18.64 -6.57
N VAL A 9 15.90 17.50 -5.88
CA VAL A 9 15.63 16.18 -6.46
C VAL A 9 14.14 16.02 -6.73
N LEU A 10 13.27 16.51 -5.83
CA LEU A 10 11.83 16.45 -5.99
C LEU A 10 11.34 17.30 -7.18
N THR A 11 11.94 18.48 -7.40
CA THR A 11 11.64 19.33 -8.56
C THR A 11 12.04 18.65 -9.86
N ARG A 12 13.23 18.03 -9.91
CA ARG A 12 13.69 17.27 -11.08
C ARG A 12 12.79 16.07 -11.39
N LEU A 13 12.28 15.39 -10.36
CA LEU A 13 11.32 14.31 -10.55
C LEU A 13 9.98 14.85 -11.10
N GLY A 14 9.56 16.04 -10.66
CA GLY A 14 8.38 16.73 -11.18
C GLY A 14 8.47 17.02 -12.67
N THR A 15 9.60 17.57 -13.14
CA THR A 15 9.78 17.90 -14.57
C THR A 15 9.76 16.65 -15.45
N ILE A 16 10.39 15.55 -15.01
CA ILE A 16 10.35 14.26 -15.71
C ILE A 16 8.91 13.70 -15.77
N HIS A 17 8.15 13.84 -14.69
CA HIS A 17 6.76 13.36 -14.66
C HIS A 17 5.87 14.17 -15.61
N HIS A 18 6.02 15.50 -15.65
CA HIS A 18 5.24 16.34 -16.57
C HIS A 18 5.58 16.06 -18.03
N SER A 19 6.85 15.85 -18.36
CA SER A 19 7.24 15.50 -19.72
C SER A 19 6.68 14.13 -20.13
N ALA A 20 6.72 13.15 -19.22
CA ALA A 20 6.13 11.83 -19.46
C ALA A 20 4.62 11.92 -19.72
N LEU A 21 3.86 12.67 -18.89
CA LEU A 21 2.42 12.85 -19.09
C LEU A 21 2.10 13.47 -20.45
N ARG A 22 2.90 14.44 -20.91
CA ARG A 22 2.71 15.05 -22.24
C ARG A 22 2.93 14.05 -23.37
N ILE A 23 3.97 13.22 -23.27
CA ILE A 23 4.26 12.18 -24.27
C ILE A 23 3.14 11.14 -24.29
N CYS A 24 2.71 10.65 -23.12
CA CYS A 24 1.66 9.64 -23.02
C CYS A 24 0.30 10.14 -23.51
N CYS A 25 -0.07 11.39 -23.18
CA CYS A 25 -1.37 11.97 -23.52
C CYS A 25 -1.33 12.77 -24.84
N GLY A 26 -0.21 12.76 -25.58
CA GLY A 26 -0.06 13.45 -26.88
C GLY A 26 -0.20 14.97 -26.82
N ALA A 27 0.03 15.57 -25.65
CA ALA A 27 -0.22 16.99 -25.42
C ALA A 27 0.95 17.87 -25.88
N PHE A 28 0.65 19.12 -26.25
CA PHE A 28 1.68 20.09 -26.59
C PHE A 28 2.66 20.30 -25.43
N ARG A 29 3.89 20.69 -25.75
CA ARG A 29 4.91 21.04 -24.75
C ARG A 29 4.50 22.21 -23.85
N THR A 30 3.59 23.06 -24.33
CA THR A 30 3.08 24.26 -23.67
C THR A 30 1.75 24.08 -22.94
N SER A 31 1.10 22.92 -23.03
CA SER A 31 -0.18 22.68 -22.33
C SER A 31 -0.02 22.89 -20.81
N PRO A 32 -1.01 23.45 -20.10
CA PRO A 32 -0.93 23.61 -18.65
C PRO A 32 -0.88 22.24 -17.94
N VAL A 33 -0.17 22.15 -16.82
CA VAL A 33 0.08 20.87 -16.12
C VAL A 33 -1.20 20.35 -15.43
N GLU A 34 -2.03 21.26 -14.95
CA GLU A 34 -3.32 20.99 -14.31
C GLU A 34 -4.25 20.26 -15.27
N SER A 35 -4.29 20.69 -16.53
CA SER A 35 -5.06 20.02 -17.59
C SER A 35 -4.54 18.60 -17.86
N LEU A 36 -3.22 18.38 -17.83
CA LEU A 36 -2.63 17.05 -18.01
C LEU A 36 -3.08 16.08 -16.90
N TYR A 37 -3.13 16.55 -15.66
CA TYR A 37 -3.59 15.70 -14.55
C TYR A 37 -5.05 15.27 -14.72
N VAL A 38 -5.91 16.15 -15.23
CA VAL A 38 -7.32 15.84 -15.53
C VAL A 38 -7.42 14.85 -16.68
N ILE A 39 -6.73 15.10 -17.80
CA ILE A 39 -6.79 14.24 -19.00
C ILE A 39 -6.27 12.84 -18.70
N CYS A 40 -5.13 12.74 -18.02
CA CYS A 40 -4.51 11.45 -17.73
C CYS A 40 -5.09 10.80 -16.45
N ASN A 41 -6.05 11.45 -15.78
CA ASN A 41 -6.65 11.05 -14.50
C ASN A 41 -5.58 10.69 -13.43
N GLN A 42 -4.54 11.51 -13.32
CA GLN A 42 -3.42 11.30 -12.39
C GLN A 42 -3.37 12.40 -11.34
N LEU A 43 -3.17 12.02 -10.08
CA LEU A 43 -2.94 12.97 -8.99
C LEU A 43 -1.50 13.54 -9.05
N PRO A 44 -1.29 14.84 -8.75
CA PRO A 44 0.05 15.41 -8.64
C PRO A 44 0.96 14.62 -7.69
N LEU A 45 2.25 14.55 -8.03
CA LEU A 45 3.22 13.74 -7.28
C LEU A 45 3.33 14.12 -5.79
N HIS A 46 3.14 15.39 -5.43
CA HIS A 46 3.25 15.81 -4.03
C HIS A 46 2.11 15.25 -3.18
N PHE A 47 0.86 15.33 -3.66
CA PHE A 47 -0.28 14.69 -3.00
C PHE A 47 -0.15 13.17 -2.95
N ARG A 48 0.39 12.54 -4.00
CA ARG A 48 0.67 11.09 -3.98
C ARG A 48 1.65 10.72 -2.87
N ARG A 49 2.71 11.52 -2.67
CA ARG A 49 3.67 11.31 -1.58
C ARG A 49 3.02 11.51 -0.21
N GLN A 50 2.21 12.55 -0.03
CA GLN A 50 1.48 12.79 1.21
C GLN A 50 0.54 11.63 1.54
N LYS A 51 -0.24 11.16 0.55
CA LYS A 51 -1.11 9.99 0.69
C LYS A 51 -0.33 8.74 1.14
N ILE A 52 0.80 8.45 0.48
CA ILE A 52 1.64 7.30 0.84
C ILE A 52 2.25 7.45 2.24
N SER A 53 2.70 8.66 2.59
CA SER A 53 3.19 9.00 3.94
C SER A 53 2.13 8.69 4.98
N ALA A 54 0.94 9.27 4.83
CA ALA A 54 -0.18 9.10 5.75
C ALA A 54 -0.59 7.62 5.87
N LEU A 55 -0.73 6.91 4.74
CA LEU A 55 -1.06 5.48 4.75
C LEU A 55 -0.02 4.66 5.51
N TYR A 56 1.25 4.96 5.32
CA TYR A 56 2.32 4.27 6.04
C TYR A 56 2.33 4.62 7.53
N PHE A 57 2.09 5.89 7.88
CA PHE A 57 1.93 6.31 9.26
C PHE A 57 0.79 5.56 9.95
N PHE A 58 -0.42 5.58 9.38
CA PHE A 58 -1.56 4.83 9.94
C PHE A 58 -1.28 3.34 10.04
N ARG A 59 -0.64 2.75 9.02
CA ARG A 59 -0.24 1.34 9.06
C ARG A 59 0.74 1.06 10.21
N SER A 60 1.74 1.91 10.39
CA SER A 60 2.71 1.75 11.47
C SER A 60 2.11 1.91 12.86
N GLN A 61 1.09 2.75 13.00
CA GLN A 61 0.36 2.92 14.26
C GLN A 61 -0.60 1.77 14.54
N SER A 62 -1.16 1.14 13.49
CA SER A 62 -2.02 -0.04 13.64
C SER A 62 -1.27 -1.30 14.11
N LEU A 63 0.06 -1.30 14.02
CA LEU A 63 0.92 -2.41 14.40
C LEU A 63 1.56 -2.16 15.77
N PRO A 64 1.21 -2.93 16.82
CA PRO A 64 1.66 -2.66 18.18
C PRO A 64 3.17 -2.86 18.40
N LYS A 65 3.85 -3.61 17.50
CA LYS A 65 5.29 -3.92 17.60
C LYS A 65 6.18 -3.09 16.65
N ASP A 66 5.62 -2.11 15.96
CA ASP A 66 6.41 -1.33 15.02
C ASP A 66 7.36 -0.36 15.75
N PRO A 67 8.66 -0.34 15.42
CA PRO A 67 9.61 0.58 16.07
C PRO A 67 9.33 2.05 15.75
N ILE A 68 8.56 2.30 14.69
CA ILE A 68 8.26 3.64 14.17
C ILE A 68 7.15 4.32 14.97
N SER A 69 6.17 3.55 15.49
CA SER A 69 5.09 4.09 16.33
C SER A 69 5.63 4.57 17.69
N GLN A 70 6.66 3.91 18.21
CA GLN A 70 7.32 4.25 19.47
C GLN A 70 8.33 5.41 19.33
N LEU A 71 8.69 5.78 18.09
CA LEU A 71 9.71 6.80 17.82
C LEU A 71 9.15 8.22 18.08
N THR A 72 9.25 8.67 19.34
CA THR A 72 8.91 10.04 19.74
C THR A 72 10.18 10.88 19.82
N LEU A 73 10.19 12.05 19.16
CA LEU A 73 11.33 12.96 19.18
C LEU A 73 11.45 13.62 20.58
N PRO A 74 12.56 13.46 21.33
CA PRO A 74 12.74 14.15 22.60
C PRO A 74 12.76 15.68 22.42
N VAL A 75 12.36 16.39 23.48
CA VAL A 75 12.19 17.86 23.48
C VAL A 75 13.46 18.61 23.06
N SER A 76 14.64 18.12 23.47
CA SER A 76 15.94 18.71 23.10
C SER A 76 16.17 18.70 21.59
N LEU A 77 15.95 17.55 20.94
CA LEU A 77 16.06 17.43 19.48
C LEU A 77 15.00 18.27 18.78
N ARG A 78 13.76 18.31 19.30
CA ARG A 78 12.70 19.15 18.73
C ARG A 78 13.09 20.64 18.69
N ARG A 79 13.75 21.15 19.75
CA ARG A 79 14.29 22.51 19.79
C ARG A 79 15.42 22.73 18.77
N LEU A 80 16.30 21.74 18.59
CA LEU A 80 17.38 21.82 17.60
C LEU A 80 16.85 21.86 16.15
N TYR A 81 15.84 21.05 15.84
CA TYR A 81 15.17 21.08 14.54
C TYR A 81 14.41 22.40 14.33
N ALA A 82 13.76 22.95 15.36
CA ALA A 82 13.11 24.25 15.29
C ALA A 82 14.12 25.40 15.02
N ALA A 83 15.33 25.31 15.59
CA ALA A 83 16.41 26.27 15.33
C ALA A 83 17.07 26.11 13.96
N ARG A 84 16.89 24.96 13.28
CA ARG A 84 17.50 24.65 11.97
C ARG A 84 16.44 24.16 10.98
N PRO A 85 15.63 25.06 10.41
CA PRO A 85 14.52 24.71 9.50
C PRO A 85 15.00 24.07 8.17
N SER A 86 16.28 24.23 7.82
CA SER A 86 16.87 23.59 6.65
C SER A 86 17.09 22.08 6.81
N HIS A 87 17.09 21.57 8.05
CA HIS A 87 17.33 20.17 8.32
C HIS A 87 16.02 19.38 8.26
N ILE A 88 16.05 18.24 7.56
CA ILE A 88 14.85 17.44 7.31
C ILE A 88 14.45 16.74 8.61
N LEU A 89 13.26 17.09 9.12
CA LEU A 89 12.66 16.49 10.30
C LEU A 89 12.42 14.97 10.06
N PRO A 90 12.58 14.11 11.09
CA PRO A 90 12.31 12.68 10.93
C PRO A 90 10.87 12.43 10.53
N PHE A 91 10.68 11.28 9.90
CA PHE A 91 9.44 10.89 9.23
C PHE A 91 8.19 11.05 10.11
N CYS A 92 8.19 10.49 11.33
CA CYS A 92 7.02 10.49 12.20
C CYS A 92 6.54 11.90 12.55
N GLU A 93 7.46 12.85 12.79
CA GLU A 93 7.07 14.21 13.10
C GLU A 93 6.58 14.97 11.86
N ARG A 94 7.13 14.70 10.68
CA ARG A 94 6.60 15.29 9.43
C ARG A 94 5.19 14.84 9.14
N ASP A 95 4.89 13.56 9.35
CA ASP A 95 3.55 13.04 9.12
C ASP A 95 2.56 13.52 10.18
N LYS A 96 2.98 13.68 11.44
CA LYS A 96 2.16 14.35 12.47
C LYS A 96 1.80 15.78 12.08
N MET A 97 2.74 16.55 11.54
CA MET A 97 2.47 17.90 11.04
C MET A 97 1.49 17.88 9.86
N LEU A 98 1.72 17.01 8.87
CA LEU A 98 0.80 16.88 7.72
C LEU A 98 -0.62 16.48 8.13
N LEU A 99 -0.77 15.62 9.13
CA LEU A 99 -2.08 15.21 9.66
C LEU A 99 -2.76 16.32 10.44
N TYR A 100 -1.99 17.11 11.19
CA TYR A 100 -2.49 18.30 11.89
C TYR A 100 -2.99 19.36 10.89
N ASP A 101 -2.22 19.62 9.83
CA ASP A 101 -2.58 20.57 8.77
C ASP A 101 -3.83 20.13 7.98
N SER A 102 -4.16 18.83 8.00
CA SER A 102 -5.27 18.22 7.26
C SER A 102 -6.50 17.91 8.13
N ASP A 103 -6.55 18.42 9.37
CA ASP A 103 -7.63 18.18 10.36
C ASP A 103 -7.88 16.70 10.74
N PHE A 104 -6.93 15.80 10.43
CA PHE A 104 -7.05 14.35 10.68
C PHE A 104 -6.53 13.91 12.06
N SER A 105 -6.33 14.84 12.98
CA SER A 105 -5.77 14.57 14.32
C SER A 105 -6.67 13.68 15.20
N ASN A 106 -7.99 13.68 14.95
CA ASN A 106 -8.98 12.98 15.79
C ASN A 106 -9.35 11.56 15.30
N ILE A 107 -8.67 11.01 14.29
CA ILE A 107 -8.96 9.67 13.80
C ILE A 107 -8.46 8.62 14.81
N SER A 108 -9.37 7.78 15.31
CA SER A 108 -9.01 6.60 16.08
C SER A 108 -8.46 5.52 15.16
N ILE A 109 -7.23 5.09 15.41
CA ILE A 109 -6.55 4.05 14.62
C ILE A 109 -6.91 2.69 15.24
N GLN A 110 -7.51 1.82 14.43
CA GLN A 110 -7.78 0.44 14.84
C GLN A 110 -6.50 -0.39 14.71
N TYR A 111 -6.18 -1.17 15.75
CA TYR A 111 -5.08 -2.12 15.69
C TYR A 111 -5.40 -3.24 14.71
N SER A 112 -4.43 -3.59 13.88
CA SER A 112 -4.49 -4.75 13.00
C SER A 112 -3.64 -5.85 13.62
N ASP A 113 -4.22 -7.04 13.74
CA ASP A 113 -3.43 -8.22 14.06
C ASP A 113 -2.47 -8.48 12.88
N SER A 114 -1.18 -8.53 13.17
CA SER A 114 -0.18 -8.90 12.18
C SER A 114 -0.26 -10.40 11.93
N PHE A 115 -0.34 -10.82 10.67
CA PHE A 115 -0.20 -12.22 10.31
C PHE A 115 1.10 -12.79 10.90
N CYS A 116 0.98 -13.92 11.60
CA CYS A 116 2.12 -14.60 12.25
C CYS A 116 2.95 -15.42 11.24
N PHE A 117 2.43 -15.63 10.04
CA PHE A 117 3.06 -16.50 9.03
C PHE A 117 3.74 -15.65 7.97
N PRO A 118 5.05 -15.81 7.74
CA PRO A 118 5.68 -15.17 6.60
C PRO A 118 5.09 -15.75 5.31
N PRO A 119 5.03 -14.95 4.23
CA PRO A 119 4.32 -15.35 3.01
C PRO A 119 4.94 -16.55 2.28
N TRP A 120 6.17 -16.93 2.61
CA TRP A 120 6.84 -18.13 2.08
C TRP A 120 6.61 -19.39 2.93
N ASP A 121 6.14 -19.26 4.17
CA ASP A 121 5.74 -20.40 5.00
C ASP A 121 4.30 -20.75 4.67
N ILE A 122 4.13 -21.51 3.60
CA ILE A 122 2.87 -22.18 3.30
C ILE A 122 2.73 -23.26 4.39
N PRO A 123 1.65 -23.28 5.19
CA PRO A 123 1.43 -24.38 6.12
C PRO A 123 1.46 -25.69 5.32
N GLN A 124 2.36 -26.61 5.68
CA GLN A 124 2.40 -27.93 5.07
C GLN A 124 1.09 -28.65 5.39
N PHE A 125 0.15 -28.64 4.43
CA PHE A 125 -1.06 -29.42 4.54
C PHE A 125 -0.72 -30.87 4.22
N SER A 126 -0.49 -31.67 5.26
CA SER A 126 -0.34 -33.12 5.14
C SER A 126 -1.72 -33.75 4.89
N PHE A 127 -2.14 -33.83 3.63
CA PHE A 127 -3.21 -34.73 3.24
C PHE A 127 -2.61 -36.13 3.05
N CYS A 128 -2.92 -37.07 3.95
CA CYS A 128 -2.68 -38.49 3.70
C CYS A 128 -3.71 -38.98 2.67
N ILE A 129 -3.47 -38.70 1.38
CA ILE A 129 -4.25 -39.32 0.30
C ILE A 129 -3.64 -40.68 0.05
N THR A 130 -4.34 -41.76 0.38
CA THR A 130 -3.92 -43.08 -0.07
C THR A 130 -4.36 -43.28 -1.51
N PHE A 131 -3.57 -43.98 -2.33
CA PHE A 131 -3.87 -44.24 -3.75
C PHE A 131 -5.27 -44.89 -3.97
N ARG A 132 -5.84 -45.51 -2.93
CA ARG A 132 -7.17 -46.11 -2.96
C ARG A 132 -8.30 -45.07 -2.97
N ASP A 133 -8.09 -43.91 -2.33
CA ASP A 133 -9.08 -42.85 -2.19
C ASP A 133 -9.30 -42.04 -3.50
N LEU A 134 -8.32 -42.06 -4.40
CA LEU A 134 -8.39 -41.39 -5.71
C LEU A 134 -9.35 -42.06 -6.70
N THR A 135 -9.74 -43.31 -6.45
CA THR A 135 -10.64 -44.05 -7.34
C THR A 135 -12.12 -43.73 -7.12
N ASN A 136 -12.45 -43.01 -6.04
CA ASN A 136 -13.84 -42.76 -5.65
C ASN A 136 -14.24 -41.29 -5.93
N PRO A 137 -15.03 -41.00 -6.99
CA PRO A 137 -15.23 -39.64 -7.50
C PRO A 137 -16.00 -38.72 -6.53
N GLN A 138 -16.82 -39.29 -5.64
CA GLN A 138 -17.54 -38.49 -4.64
C GLN A 138 -16.64 -38.03 -3.48
N LEU A 139 -15.72 -38.87 -3.04
CA LEU A 139 -14.74 -38.51 -2.00
C LEU A 139 -13.72 -37.50 -2.52
N LEU A 140 -13.29 -37.63 -3.78
CA LEU A 140 -12.39 -36.68 -4.42
C LEU A 140 -13.02 -35.28 -4.51
N ARG A 141 -14.32 -35.21 -4.80
CA ARG A 141 -15.07 -33.95 -4.83
C ARG A 141 -15.28 -33.35 -3.45
N SER A 142 -15.52 -34.17 -2.42
CA SER A 142 -15.61 -33.65 -1.04
C SER A 142 -14.28 -33.16 -0.51
N LEU A 143 -13.17 -33.84 -0.88
CA LEU A 143 -11.81 -33.45 -0.51
C LEU A 143 -11.37 -32.18 -1.23
N SER A 144 -11.69 -32.01 -2.52
CA SER A 144 -11.37 -30.76 -3.22
C SER A 144 -12.16 -29.60 -2.63
N ASN A 145 -13.43 -29.82 -2.28
CA ASN A 145 -14.27 -28.79 -1.68
C ASN A 145 -13.80 -28.43 -0.26
N SER A 146 -13.39 -29.39 0.56
CA SER A 146 -12.85 -29.12 1.90
C SER A 146 -11.50 -28.40 1.85
N PHE A 147 -10.66 -28.77 0.88
CA PHE A 147 -9.41 -28.06 0.61
C PHE A 147 -9.67 -26.62 0.17
N PHE A 148 -10.61 -26.40 -0.76
CA PHE A 148 -10.95 -25.06 -1.24
C PHE A 148 -11.55 -24.18 -0.16
N THR A 149 -12.45 -24.71 0.69
CA THR A 149 -13.07 -23.96 1.79
C THR A 149 -12.07 -23.63 2.91
N THR A 150 -11.17 -24.55 3.22
CA THR A 150 -10.13 -24.34 4.24
C THR A 150 -9.10 -23.32 3.77
N ILE A 151 -8.73 -23.36 2.49
CA ILE A 151 -7.89 -22.33 1.87
C ILE A 151 -8.61 -20.98 1.86
N THR A 152 -9.90 -20.92 1.51
CA THR A 152 -10.64 -19.66 1.54
C THR A 152 -10.74 -19.10 2.95
N ILE A 153 -10.94 -19.91 4.00
CA ILE A 153 -11.00 -19.46 5.40
C ILE A 153 -9.64 -18.94 5.89
N SER A 154 -8.53 -19.59 5.52
CA SER A 154 -7.18 -19.15 5.90
C SER A 154 -6.72 -17.87 5.17
N ILE A 155 -7.25 -17.62 3.97
CA ILE A 155 -6.92 -16.48 3.12
C ILE A 155 -7.97 -15.35 3.21
N LEU A 156 -9.17 -15.61 3.76
CA LEU A 156 -10.23 -14.60 3.88
C LEU A 156 -9.80 -13.33 4.65
N PRO A 157 -9.03 -13.41 5.75
CA PRO A 157 -8.61 -12.21 6.47
C PRO A 157 -7.66 -11.34 5.65
N SER A 158 -6.93 -11.93 4.68
CA SER A 158 -6.02 -11.21 3.78
C SER A 158 -6.73 -10.70 2.51
N TYR A 159 -7.84 -11.33 2.09
CA TYR A 159 -8.59 -10.94 0.89
C TYR A 159 -9.67 -9.87 1.14
N GLN A 160 -10.25 -9.80 2.34
CA GLN A 160 -11.32 -8.84 2.65
C GLN A 160 -10.84 -7.38 2.62
N PHE A 161 -9.55 -7.14 2.90
CA PHE A 161 -8.90 -5.83 2.78
C PHE A 161 -8.54 -5.48 1.31
N LEU A 162 -8.27 -6.48 0.48
CA LEU A 162 -7.99 -6.30 -0.96
C LEU A 162 -9.27 -6.22 -1.81
N GLN A 163 -10.39 -6.77 -1.36
CA GLN A 163 -11.69 -6.66 -2.05
C GLN A 163 -12.25 -5.23 -1.99
N THR A 164 -12.08 -4.51 -0.88
CA THR A 164 -12.46 -3.08 -0.78
C THR A 164 -11.60 -2.19 -1.70
N ALA A 165 -10.34 -2.57 -1.95
CA ALA A 165 -9.48 -1.90 -2.93
C ALA A 165 -9.77 -2.32 -4.39
N ARG A 166 -10.17 -3.58 -4.62
CA ARG A 166 -10.54 -4.12 -5.93
C ARG A 166 -11.83 -3.51 -6.47
N ASN A 167 -12.78 -3.18 -5.60
CA ASN A 167 -14.04 -2.54 -5.98
C ASN A 167 -13.88 -1.10 -6.51
N GLN A 168 -12.66 -0.51 -6.44
CA GLN A 168 -12.33 0.78 -7.05
C GLN A 168 -11.46 0.69 -8.31
N MET A 169 -10.95 -0.50 -8.68
CA MET A 169 -10.03 -0.69 -9.81
C MET A 169 -10.55 -1.79 -10.75
N GLY A 170 -11.82 -1.67 -11.14
CA GLY A 170 -12.44 -2.55 -12.13
C GLY A 170 -11.96 -2.25 -13.55
N MET A 171 -10.84 -2.85 -13.97
CA MET A 171 -10.59 -3.10 -15.41
C MET A 171 -9.40 -4.02 -15.73
N LEU A 172 -8.41 -4.16 -14.85
CA LEU A 172 -7.15 -4.85 -15.20
C LEU A 172 -7.11 -6.34 -14.82
N ALA A 173 -8.02 -6.82 -13.97
CA ALA A 173 -8.01 -8.20 -13.48
C ALA A 173 -8.49 -9.25 -14.50
N VAL A 174 -9.21 -8.84 -15.55
CA VAL A 174 -9.67 -9.76 -16.60
C VAL A 174 -8.51 -10.22 -17.49
N VAL A 175 -7.47 -9.40 -17.65
CA VAL A 175 -6.32 -9.71 -18.50
C VAL A 175 -5.37 -10.71 -17.84
N LEU A 176 -5.18 -10.64 -16.52
CA LEU A 176 -4.30 -11.56 -15.79
C LEU A 176 -4.91 -12.94 -15.56
N ALA A 177 -6.25 -13.05 -15.56
CA ALA A 177 -6.92 -14.36 -15.46
C ALA A 177 -6.81 -15.19 -16.74
N PHE A 178 -6.64 -14.56 -17.91
CA PHE A 178 -6.50 -15.27 -19.19
C PHE A 178 -5.09 -15.79 -19.45
N HIS A 179 -4.05 -15.22 -18.83
CA HIS A 179 -2.67 -15.61 -19.12
C HIS A 179 -2.14 -16.78 -18.27
N LEU A 180 -2.92 -17.27 -17.29
CA LEU A 180 -2.52 -18.33 -16.37
C LEU A 180 -3.24 -19.67 -16.62
N ILE A 181 -4.01 -19.78 -17.71
CA ILE A 181 -4.79 -20.99 -18.08
C ILE A 181 -4.42 -21.50 -19.49
N LEU A 182 -3.27 -21.07 -20.04
CA LEU A 182 -2.67 -21.63 -21.26
C LEU A 182 -1.20 -21.93 -20.98
#